data_AF-A0A2S6FXM2-F1
#
_entry.id   AF-A0A2S6FXM2-F1
#
_cell.length_a   1.000
_cell.length_b   1.000
_cell.length_c   1.000
_cell.angle_alpha   90.00
_cell.angle_beta   90.00
_cell.angle_gamma   90.00
#
_symmetry.space_group_name_H-M   'P 1'
#
loop_
_entity.id
_entity.type
_entity.pdbx_description
1 polymer ?
#
loop_
_entity_poly.entity_id
_entity_poly.type
_entity_poly.pdbx_seq_one_letter_code
_entity_poly.pdbx_strand_id
1 'polypeptide(L)'
;MNSLTILPITLKNLILKGEYNKAENVLFNEVTKHPSKEVYSIAEDFYNILLSKSDDELIKNNFSKCEIYQGLKDIKNIIEKSKLTKF
;
A
#
# COMPACT_ATOMS: atom_id res chain seq x y z
N MET A 1 2.02 12.24 17.41
CA MET A 1 2.84 11.65 16.32
C MET A 1 1.96 11.54 15.08
N ASN A 2 2.42 11.99 13.92
CA ASN A 2 1.63 11.95 12.69
C ASN A 2 1.64 10.51 12.14
N SER A 3 0.48 9.86 12.02
CA SER A 3 0.31 8.47 11.56
C SER A 3 1.06 8.19 10.25
N LEU A 4 1.10 9.19 9.35
CA LEU A 4 1.76 9.14 8.05
C LEU A 4 3.29 9.03 8.13
N THR A 5 3.90 9.52 9.22
CA THR A 5 5.36 9.42 9.41
C THR A 5 5.80 8.02 9.85
N ILE A 6 4.90 7.26 10.50
CA ILE A 6 5.18 5.92 11.02
C ILE A 6 4.77 4.85 10.00
N LEU A 7 3.76 5.14 9.16
CA LEU A 7 3.28 4.24 8.12
C LEU A 7 4.40 3.61 7.27
N PRO A 8 5.32 4.36 6.62
CA PRO A 8 6.36 3.75 5.79
C PRO A 8 7.31 2.86 6.59
N ILE A 9 7.57 3.17 7.86
CA ILE A 9 8.41 2.36 8.76
C ILE A 9 7.71 1.03 9.05
N THR A 10 6.41 1.08 9.36
CA THR A 10 5.58 -0.10 9.61
C THR A 10 5.50 -0.99 8.37
N LEU A 11 5.27 -0.42 7.19
CA LEU A 11 5.19 -1.17 5.94
C LEU A 11 6.52 -1.87 5.62
N LYS A 12 7.65 -1.17 5.75
CA LYS A 12 8.98 -1.77 5.55
C LYS A 12 9.23 -2.91 6.53
N ASN A 13 8.87 -2.76 7.80
CA ASN A 13 9.00 -3.81 8.79
C ASN A 13 8.15 -5.05 8.46
N LEU A 14 6.93 -4.86 7.94
CA LEU A 14 6.07 -5.98 7.51
C LEU A 14 6.60 -6.67 6.26
N ILE A 15 7.16 -5.91 5.31
CA ILE A 15 7.86 -6.47 4.13
C ILE A 15 9.04 -7.34 4.59
N LEU A 16 9.86 -6.87 5.53
CA LEU A 16 10.99 -7.64 6.06
C LEU A 16 10.56 -8.94 6.74
N LYS A 17 9.34 -8.99 7.29
CA LYS A 17 8.76 -10.19 7.90
C LYS A 17 8.05 -11.12 6.90
N GLY A 18 7.97 -10.74 5.63
CA GLY A 18 7.20 -11.48 4.62
C GLY A 18 5.68 -11.34 4.76
N GLU A 19 5.20 -10.39 5.57
CA GLU A 19 3.78 -10.22 5.85
C GLU A 19 3.12 -9.22 4.88
N TYR A 20 3.24 -9.47 3.57
CA TYR A 20 2.83 -8.52 2.52
C TYR A 20 1.33 -8.19 2.56
N ASN A 21 0.48 -9.20 2.74
CA ASN A 21 -0.96 -9.01 2.93
C ASN A 21 -1.29 -8.12 4.14
N LYS A 22 -0.56 -8.26 5.25
CA LYS A 22 -0.76 -7.40 6.43
C LYS A 22 -0.30 -5.98 6.14
N ALA A 23 0.80 -5.81 5.42
CA ALA A 23 1.30 -4.50 5.02
C ALA A 23 0.26 -3.77 4.15
N GLU A 24 -0.31 -4.46 3.16
CA GLU A 24 -1.38 -3.92 2.32
C GLU A 24 -2.62 -3.51 3.14
N ASN A 25 -3.09 -4.37 4.05
CA ASN A 25 -4.23 -4.05 4.91
C ASN A 25 -4.00 -2.78 5.75
N VAL A 26 -2.79 -2.60 6.29
CA VAL A 26 -2.41 -1.39 7.04
C VAL A 26 -2.41 -0.17 6.13
N LEU A 27 -1.84 -0.29 4.93
CA LEU A 27 -1.83 0.79 3.94
C LEU A 27 -3.25 1.21 3.55
N PHE A 28 -4.11 0.26 3.20
CA PHE A 28 -5.51 0.54 2.83
C PHE A 28 -6.29 1.23 3.94
N ASN A 29 -6.13 0.80 5.19
CA ASN A 29 -6.77 1.44 6.34
C ASN A 29 -6.38 2.93 6.45
N GLU A 30 -5.11 3.27 6.21
CA GLU A 30 -4.65 4.67 6.21
C GLU A 30 -5.15 5.43 4.98
N VAL A 31 -5.17 4.81 3.79
CA VAL A 31 -5.75 5.41 2.56
C VAL A 31 -7.22 5.75 2.76
N THR A 32 -8.00 4.87 3.38
CA THR A 32 -9.42 5.09 3.62
C THR A 32 -9.66 6.20 4.66
N LYS A 33 -8.82 6.29 5.69
CA LYS A 33 -8.94 7.33 6.73
C LYS A 33 -8.46 8.71 6.26
N HIS A 34 -7.36 8.74 5.53
CA HIS A 34 -6.67 9.96 5.10
C HIS A 34 -6.33 9.92 3.61
N PRO A 35 -7.34 9.86 2.71
CA PRO A 35 -7.10 9.80 1.28
C PRO A 35 -6.44 11.10 0.81
N SER A 36 -5.14 11.04 0.58
CA SER A 36 -4.29 12.19 0.31
C SER A 36 -3.17 11.80 -0.66
N LYS A 37 -2.58 12.80 -1.33
CA LYS A 37 -1.41 12.57 -2.18
C LYS A 37 -0.22 12.00 -1.40
N GLU A 38 -0.08 12.37 -0.13
CA GLU A 38 1.00 11.86 0.73
C GLU A 38 0.86 10.35 0.95
N VAL A 39 -0.33 9.87 1.30
CA VAL A 39 -0.59 8.42 1.44
C VAL A 39 -0.39 7.68 0.11
N TYR A 40 -0.81 8.28 -1.01
CA TYR A 40 -0.58 7.69 -2.33
C TYR A 40 0.91 7.49 -2.62
N SER A 41 1.74 8.49 -2.31
CA SER A 41 3.20 8.39 -2.50
C SER A 41 3.81 7.27 -1.63
N ILE A 42 3.30 7.08 -0.40
CA ILE A 42 3.72 5.97 0.46
C ILE A 42 3.29 4.62 -0.12
N ALA A 43 2.09 4.53 -0.70
CA ALA A 43 1.62 3.34 -1.39
C ALA A 43 2.52 2.98 -2.59
N GLU A 44 2.89 3.98 -3.40
CA GLU A 44 3.79 3.79 -4.54
C GLU A 44 5.16 3.26 -4.09
N ASP A 45 5.76 3.82 -3.02
CA ASP A 45 7.03 3.32 -2.46
C ASP A 45 6.90 1.85 -2.02
N PHE A 46 5.83 1.52 -1.28
CA PHE A 46 5.53 0.17 -0.82
C PHE A 46 5.44 -0.84 -1.98
N TYR A 47 4.64 -0.53 -2.99
CA TYR A 47 4.45 -1.44 -4.12
C TYR A 47 5.69 -1.51 -5.03
N ASN A 48 6.48 -0.44 -5.16
CA ASN A 48 7.76 -0.47 -5.88
C ASN A 48 8.80 -1.39 -5.19
N ILE A 49 8.81 -1.42 -3.85
CA ILE A 49 9.66 -2.36 -3.10
C ILE A 49 9.22 -3.81 -3.38
N LEU A 50 7.92 -4.08 -3.39
CA LEU A 50 7.39 -5.42 -3.70
C LEU A 50 7.64 -5.81 -5.17
N LEU A 51 7.51 -4.88 -6.12
CA LEU A 51 7.82 -5.11 -7.54
C LEU A 51 9.29 -5.42 -7.78
N SER A 52 10.18 -4.94 -6.91
CA SER A 52 11.61 -5.26 -6.96
C SER A 52 11.92 -6.69 -6.48
N LYS A 53 10.93 -7.39 -5.89
CA LYS A 53 11.07 -8.80 -5.48
C LYS A 53 10.79 -9.74 -6.64
N SER A 54 11.40 -10.93 -6.58
CA SER A 54 11.14 -12.00 -7.54
C SER A 54 9.74 -12.58 -7.34
N ASP A 55 9.14 -13.08 -8.43
CA ASP A 55 7.82 -13.71 -8.39
C ASP A 55 7.77 -14.87 -7.37
N ASP A 56 8.82 -15.69 -7.28
CA ASP A 56 8.96 -16.74 -6.26
C ASP A 56 8.83 -16.23 -4.81
N GLU A 57 9.44 -15.07 -4.51
CA GLU A 57 9.36 -14.49 -3.17
C GLU A 57 7.96 -13.97 -2.87
N LEU A 58 7.31 -13.36 -3.86
CA LEU A 58 5.92 -12.90 -3.73
C LEU A 58 4.99 -14.10 -3.49
N ILE A 59 5.09 -15.14 -4.32
CA ILE A 59 4.26 -16.34 -4.23
C ILE A 59 4.47 -17.05 -2.88
N LYS A 60 5.73 -17.16 -2.43
CA LYS A 60 6.07 -17.76 -1.12
C LYS A 60 5.41 -17.03 0.05
N ASN A 61 5.20 -15.73 -0.08
CA ASN A 61 4.54 -14.89 0.92
C ASN A 61 3.06 -14.64 0.60
N ASN A 62 2.46 -15.48 -0.25
CA ASN A 62 1.06 -15.45 -0.65
C ASN A 62 0.63 -14.10 -1.23
N PHE A 63 1.48 -13.56 -2.11
CA PHE A 63 1.28 -12.30 -2.82
C PHE A 63 1.69 -12.44 -4.28
N SER A 64 1.29 -11.49 -5.12
CA SER A 64 1.55 -11.53 -6.56
C SER A 64 1.70 -10.14 -7.17
N LYS A 65 2.34 -10.07 -8.35
CA LYS A 65 2.40 -8.82 -9.12
C LYS A 65 1.01 -8.33 -9.53
N CYS A 66 0.07 -9.23 -9.81
CA CYS A 66 -1.32 -8.88 -10.08
C CYS A 66 -1.94 -8.12 -8.89
N GLU A 67 -1.75 -8.61 -7.66
CA GLU A 67 -2.21 -7.93 -6.44
C GLU A 67 -1.57 -6.55 -6.28
N ILE A 68 -0.27 -6.42 -6.60
CA ILE A 68 0.40 -5.10 -6.58
C ILE A 68 -0.31 -4.09 -7.50
N TYR A 69 -0.57 -4.46 -8.76
CA TYR A 69 -1.23 -3.56 -9.70
C TYR A 69 -2.70 -3.31 -9.35
N GLN A 70 -3.41 -4.31 -8.83
CA GLN A 70 -4.78 -4.15 -8.36
C GLN A 70 -4.83 -3.19 -7.17
N GLY A 71 -3.99 -3.39 -6.17
CA GLY A 71 -3.91 -2.55 -4.98
C GLY A 71 -3.60 -1.08 -5.31
N LEU A 72 -2.64 -0.82 -6.20
CA LEU A 72 -2.36 0.54 -6.71
C LEU A 72 -3.58 1.18 -7.36
N LYS A 73 -4.30 0.43 -8.21
CA LYS A 73 -5.51 0.91 -8.88
C LYS A 73 -6.63 1.20 -7.88
N ASP A 74 -6.81 0.33 -6.89
CA ASP A 74 -7.83 0.49 -5.86
C ASP A 74 -7.56 1.69 -4.95
N ILE A 75 -6.31 1.88 -4.52
CA ILE A 75 -5.90 3.08 -3.76
C ILE A 75 -6.16 4.35 -4.57
N LYS A 76 -5.78 4.35 -5.85
CA LYS A 76 -6.05 5.48 -6.74
C LYS A 76 -7.55 5.77 -6.82
N ASN A 77 -8.37 4.73 -7.02
CA ASN A 77 -9.83 4.86 -7.05
C ASN A 77 -10.40 5.41 -5.73
N ILE A 78 -9.88 5.00 -4.57
CA ILE A 78 -10.33 5.50 -3.26
C ILE A 78 -10.05 7.01 -3.16
N ILE A 79 -8.85 7.44 -3.55
CA ILE A 79 -8.45 8.86 -3.50
C ILE A 79 -9.21 9.70 -4.53
N GLU A 80 -9.53 9.15 -5.70
CA GLU A 80 -10.35 9.84 -6.70
C GLU A 80 -11.80 9.96 -6.23
N LYS A 81 -12.39 8.87 -5.68
CA LYS A 81 -13.75 8.89 -5.12
C LYS A 81 -13.88 9.85 -3.94
N SER A 82 -12.87 9.94 -3.07
CA SER A 82 -12.90 10.87 -1.93
C SER A 82 -12.84 12.34 -2.34
N LYS A 83 -12.36 12.64 -3.56
CA LYS A 83 -12.40 13.99 -4.14
C LYS A 83 -13.77 14.31 -4.77
N LEU A 84 -14.47 13.29 -5.27
CA LEU A 84 -15.76 13.43 -5.97
C LEU A 84 -16.95 13.65 -5.04
N THR A 85 -16.88 13.25 -3.76
CA THR A 85 -17.96 13.45 -2.76
C THR A 85 -17.98 14.83 -2.10
N LYS A 86 -17.16 15.79 -2.56
CA LYS A 86 -17.09 17.16 -2.02
C LYS A 86 -17.98 18.18 -2.73
N PHE A 87 -19.00 17.75 -3.48
CA PHE A 87 -19.94 18.63 -4.18
C PHE A 87 -21.34 18.56 -3.58
#